data_AF-A0A9D9IZC7-F1
#
_entry.id   AF-A0A9D9IZC7-F1
#
_cell.length_a   1.000
_cell.length_b   1.000
_cell.length_c   1.000
_cell.angle_alpha   90.00
_cell.angle_beta   90.00
_cell.angle_gamma   90.00
#
_symmetry.space_group_name_H-M   'P 1'
#
loop_
_entity.id
_entity.type
_entity.pdbx_description
1 polymer ?
#
loop_
_entity_poly.entity_id
_entity_poly.type
_entity_poly.pdbx_seq_one_letter_code
_entity_poly.pdbx_strand_id
1 'polypeptide(L)' 'MKTIYGGLENEFSDYSGAAIAVLPVPYDGTSTWIKGADKGP' A
#
# COMPACT_ATOMS: atom_id res chain seq x y z
N MET A 1 11.98 -2.68 14.94
CA MET A 1 10.51 -2.52 14.94
C MET A 1 10.05 -2.84 13.52
N LYS A 2 9.11 -3.78 13.32
CA LYS A 2 8.62 -4.12 11.98
C LYS A 2 7.63 -3.03 11.56
N THR A 3 7.94 -2.28 10.51
CA THR A 3 7.02 -1.28 9.97
C THR A 3 6.00 -2.00 9.10
N ILE A 4 4.73 -1.95 9.48
CA ILE A 4 3.61 -2.45 8.69
C ILE A 4 3.18 -1.37 7.71
N TYR A 5 2.77 -1.78 6.50
CA TYR A 5 2.25 -0.87 5.48
C TYR A 5 1.13 0.02 6.03
N GLY A 6 1.13 1.30 5.64
CA GLY A 6 0.16 2.28 6.14
C GLY A 6 0.31 2.67 7.61
N GLY A 7 1.34 2.19 8.32
CA GLY A 7 1.56 2.51 9.74
C GLY A 7 0.59 1.82 10.70
N LEU A 8 -0.03 0.72 10.28
CA LEU A 8 -0.94 -0.06 11.11
C LEU A 8 -0.19 -0.74 12.27
N GLU A 9 -0.88 -0.91 13.40
CA GLU A 9 -0.37 -1.71 14.50
C GLU A 9 -0.29 -3.20 14.08
N ASN A 10 0.64 -3.95 14.67
CA ASN A 10 0.85 -5.35 14.28
C ASN A 10 -0.40 -6.23 14.43
N GLU A 11 -1.25 -5.95 15.42
CA GLU A 11 -2.49 -6.69 15.66
C GLU A 11 -3.52 -6.53 14.53
N PHE A 12 -3.43 -5.46 13.73
CA PHE A 12 -4.30 -5.20 12.58
C PHE A 12 -3.65 -5.52 11.23
N SER A 13 -2.52 -6.24 11.24
CA SER A 13 -1.70 -6.48 10.05
C SER A 13 -1.80 -7.89 9.47
N ASP A 14 -2.59 -8.77 10.08
CA ASP A 14 -2.79 -10.13 9.57
C ASP A 14 -3.74 -10.13 8.36
N TYR A 15 -3.27 -10.71 7.26
CA TYR A 15 -4.03 -10.81 6.02
C TYR A 15 -5.07 -11.93 6.06
N SER A 16 -4.79 -13.04 6.75
CA SER A 16 -5.61 -14.25 6.65
C SER A 16 -6.99 -14.08 7.28
N GLY A 17 -7.11 -13.26 8.33
CA GLY A 17 -8.39 -12.96 9.01
C GLY A 17 -9.00 -11.61 8.65
N ALA A 18 -8.40 -10.85 7.74
CA ALA A 18 -8.83 -9.48 7.49
C ALA A 18 -10.17 -9.41 6.76
N ALA A 19 -11.11 -8.61 7.28
CA ALA A 19 -12.33 -8.25 6.57
C ALA A 19 -12.08 -7.27 5.40
N ILE A 20 -11.04 -6.44 5.53
CA ILE A 20 -10.63 -5.44 4.54
C ILE A 20 -9.11 -5.48 4.43
N ALA A 21 -8.61 -5.58 3.20
CA ALA A 21 -7.18 -5.51 2.91
C ALA A 21 -6.83 -4.17 2.23
N VAL A 22 -5.79 -3.51 2.74
CA VAL A 22 -5.21 -2.32 2.10
C VAL A 22 -3.95 -2.75 1.37
N LEU A 23 -3.93 -2.64 0.04
CA LEU A 23 -2.82 -3.06 -0.81
C LEU A 23 -2.33 -1.89 -1.67
N PRO A 24 -1.03 -1.52 -1.60
CA PRO A 24 -0.46 -0.57 -2.55
C PRO A 24 -0.35 -1.16 -3.95
N VAL A 25 -0.60 -0.34 -4.97
CA VAL A 25 -0.34 -0.69 -6.37
C VAL A 25 0.46 0.45 -7.01
N PRO A 26 1.79 0.45 -6.86
CA PRO A 26 2.64 1.46 -7.46
C PRO A 26 2.74 1.24 -8.98
N TYR A 27 1.99 2.03 -9.75
CA TYR A 27 1.98 1.94 -11.20
C TYR A 27 1.82 3.30 -11.86
N ASP A 28 2.69 3.59 -12.83
CA ASP A 28 2.65 4.82 -13.63
C ASP A 28 2.94 4.55 -15.12
N GLY A 29 2.40 3.46 -15.65
CA GLY A 29 2.53 3.15 -17.08
C GLY A 29 1.64 4.01 -17.98
N THR A 30 0.58 4.60 -17.43
CA THR A 30 -0.48 5.26 -18.22
C THR A 30 -0.60 6.76 -18.03
N SER A 31 0.08 7.38 -17.05
CA SER A 31 -0.05 8.84 -16.87
C SER A 31 0.53 9.58 -18.06
N THR A 32 -0.22 10.57 -18.55
CA THR A 32 0.13 11.38 -19.72
C THR A 32 0.62 12.78 -19.35
N TRP A 33 0.27 13.26 -18.14
CA TRP A 33 0.73 14.54 -17.58
C TRP A 33 1.18 14.33 -16.13
N ILE A 34 2.44 14.71 -15.86
CA ILE A 34 3.15 14.53 -14.57
C ILE A 34 3.34 13.05 -14.20
N LYS A 35 4.57 12.69 -13.83
CA LYS A 35 5.00 11.32 -13.47
C LYS A 35 5.33 11.20 -12.00
N GLY A 36 5.29 9.97 -11.49
CA GLY A 36 5.68 9.59 -10.14
C GLY A 36 4.62 8.82 -9.35
N ALA A 37 3.52 8.37 -9.97
CA ALA A 37 2.51 7.57 -9.26
C ALA A 37 3.03 6.19 -8.82
N ASP A 38 4.06 5.69 -9.50
CA ASP A 38 4.84 4.51 -9.16
C ASP A 38 5.71 4.70 -7.90
N LYS A 39 5.92 5.95 -7.47
CA LYS A 39 6.57 6.30 -6.20
C LYS A 39 5.56 6.50 -5.07
N GLY A 40 4.27 6.27 -5.36
CA GLY A 40 3.22 6.20 -4.37
C GLY A 40 3.45 5.05 -3.38
N PRO A 41 2.62 4.99 -2.34
CA PRO A 41 2.76 4.01 -1.26
C PRO A 41 2.65 2.58 -1.80
#